data_AF-A0A6A0A4S8-F1
#
_entry.id   AF-A0A6A0A4S8-F1
#
_cell.length_a   1.000
_cell.length_b   1.000
_cell.length_c   1.000
_cell.angle_alpha   90.00
_cell.angle_beta   90.00
_cell.angle_gamma   90.00
#
_symmetry.space_group_name_H-M   'P 1'
#
loop_
_entity.id
_entity.type
_entity.pdbx_description
1 polymer ?
#
loop_
_entity_poly.entity_id
_entity_poly.type
_entity_poly.pdbx_seq_one_letter_code
_entity_poly.pdbx_strand_id
1 'polypeptide(L)'
;MAYNVGQPHPLTHPERLRPGQLTVGVSAAEYAARRRCLAASLPPGTLLVLPAAATIYMAGVIPYPYRQDPDFLYLTGLNQHAVAVMQCPGPASPHTP
;
A
#
# COMPACT_ATOMS: atom_id res chain seq x y z
N MET A 1 -17.70 -19.62 -1.02
CA MET A 1 -16.66 -18.92 -1.79
C MET A 1 -15.70 -18.27 -0.81
N ALA A 2 -14.44 -18.69 -0.77
CA ALA A 2 -13.45 -18.13 0.16
C ALA A 2 -12.85 -16.86 -0.45
N TYR A 3 -13.09 -15.71 0.18
CA TYR A 3 -12.51 -14.43 -0.22
C TYR A 3 -11.04 -14.42 0.20
N ASN A 4 -10.14 -14.67 -0.75
CA ASN A 4 -8.70 -14.69 -0.54
C ASN A 4 -8.06 -13.38 -1.00
N VAL A 5 -7.56 -12.59 -0.06
CA VAL A 5 -6.93 -11.28 -0.29
C VAL A 5 -5.40 -11.35 -0.15
N GLY A 6 -4.84 -12.55 0.03
CA GLY A 6 -3.39 -12.74 0.23
C GLY A 6 -2.85 -12.23 1.58
N GLN A 7 -3.69 -11.59 2.40
CA GLN A 7 -3.36 -11.08 3.72
C GLN A 7 -4.59 -11.12 4.64
N PRO A 8 -4.42 -11.03 5.98
CA PRO A 8 -5.54 -10.92 6.90
C PRO A 8 -6.43 -9.73 6.51
N HIS A 9 -7.73 -9.97 6.46
CA HIS A 9 -8.74 -8.97 6.11
C HIS A 9 -9.93 -9.15 7.06
N PRO A 10 -10.69 -8.08 7.42
CA PRO A 10 -11.84 -8.20 8.31
C PRO A 10 -12.88 -9.27 7.88
N LEU A 11 -12.99 -9.53 6.59
CA LEU A 11 -13.90 -10.56 6.04
C LEU A 11 -13.39 -12.00 6.21
N THR A 12 -12.07 -12.18 6.33
CA THR A 12 -11.44 -13.51 6.40
C THR A 12 -10.99 -13.83 7.83
N HIS A 13 -10.60 -12.81 8.61
CA HIS A 13 -10.04 -12.92 9.97
C HIS A 13 -10.60 -11.80 10.88
N PRO A 14 -11.91 -11.84 11.20
CA PRO A 14 -12.57 -10.82 12.01
C PRO A 14 -12.00 -10.71 13.45
N GLU A 15 -11.42 -11.78 13.98
CA GLU A 15 -10.78 -11.80 15.30
C GLU A 15 -9.48 -10.98 15.36
N ARG A 16 -8.86 -10.72 14.21
CA ARG A 16 -7.60 -9.97 14.11
C ARG A 16 -7.81 -8.51 13.67
N LEU A 17 -8.83 -8.25 12.87
CA LEU A 17 -9.05 -6.94 12.24
C LEU A 17 -10.50 -6.50 12.40
N ARG A 18 -10.68 -5.29 12.94
CA ARG A 18 -12.00 -4.65 13.01
C ARG A 18 -12.43 -4.16 11.61
N PRO A 19 -13.74 -4.00 11.36
CA PRO A 19 -14.22 -3.38 10.12
C PRO A 19 -13.56 -2.02 9.89
N GLY A 20 -13.04 -1.79 8.68
CA GLY A 20 -12.32 -0.55 8.32
C GLY A 20 -10.83 -0.50 8.68
N GLN A 21 -10.30 -1.52 9.36
CA GLN A 21 -8.86 -1.69 9.56
C GLN A 21 -8.23 -2.48 8.42
N LEU A 22 -7.06 -2.01 7.95
CA LEU A 22 -6.26 -2.70 6.93
C LEU A 22 -5.16 -3.54 7.58
N THR A 23 -4.60 -3.05 8.68
CA THR A 23 -3.63 -3.77 9.51
C THR A 23 -4.03 -3.65 10.98
N VAL A 24 -3.46 -4.49 11.84
CA VAL A 24 -3.83 -4.54 13.25
C VAL A 24 -3.56 -3.17 13.89
N GLY A 25 -4.64 -2.50 14.32
CA GLY A 25 -4.57 -1.19 14.95
C GLY A 25 -4.55 0.02 14.00
N VAL A 26 -4.44 -0.17 12.66
CA VAL A 26 -4.36 0.95 11.71
C VAL A 26 -5.54 0.91 10.73
N SER A 27 -6.26 2.03 10.65
CA SER A 27 -7.42 2.18 9.76
C SER A 27 -7.04 2.48 8.31
N ALA A 28 -7.92 2.15 7.36
CA ALA A 28 -7.77 2.57 5.96
C ALA A 28 -7.67 4.10 5.82
N ALA A 29 -8.37 4.85 6.67
CA ALA A 29 -8.36 6.31 6.70
C ALA A 29 -6.99 6.87 7.10
N GLU A 30 -6.29 6.20 8.02
CA GLU A 30 -4.95 6.62 8.43
C GLU A 30 -3.94 6.45 7.31
N TYR A 31 -3.97 5.33 6.58
CA TYR A 31 -3.16 5.17 5.37
C TYR A 31 -3.48 6.24 4.32
N ALA A 32 -4.75 6.60 4.13
CA ALA A 32 -5.12 7.72 3.25
C ALA A 32 -4.56 9.07 3.74
N ALA A 33 -4.56 9.32 5.06
CA ALA A 33 -3.96 10.52 5.64
C ALA A 33 -2.44 10.57 5.43
N ARG A 34 -1.73 9.44 5.62
CA ARG A 34 -0.29 9.33 5.36
C ARG A 34 0.05 9.65 3.89
N ARG A 35 -0.72 9.10 2.95
CA ARG A 35 -0.55 9.40 1.51
C ARG A 35 -0.83 10.86 1.18
N ARG A 36 -1.83 11.48 1.81
CA ARG A 36 -2.11 12.93 1.63
C ARG A 36 -0.99 13.80 2.17
N CYS A 37 -0.44 13.46 3.34
CA CYS A 37 0.70 14.17 3.92
C CYS A 37 1.93 14.10 3.01
N LEU A 38 2.23 12.91 2.47
CA LEU A 38 3.31 12.73 1.50
C LEU A 38 3.05 13.55 0.21
N ALA A 39 1.83 13.48 -0.34
CA ALA A 39 1.48 14.25 -1.53
C ALA A 39 1.58 15.77 -1.32
N ALA A 40 1.29 16.27 -0.11
CA ALA A 40 1.44 17.68 0.23
C ALA A 40 2.90 18.15 0.32
N SER A 41 3.84 17.22 0.55
CA SER A 41 5.28 17.52 0.57
C SER A 41 5.92 17.53 -0.83
N LEU A 42 5.22 17.02 -1.85
CA LEU A 42 5.74 16.87 -3.20
C LEU A 42 5.31 18.05 -4.09
N PRO A 43 6.10 18.39 -5.13
CA PRO A 43 5.70 19.40 -6.10
C PRO A 43 4.38 19.03 -6.79
N PRO A 44 3.52 20.01 -7.11
CA PRO A 44 2.27 19.75 -7.79
C PRO A 44 2.50 19.13 -9.18
N GLY A 45 1.65 18.17 -9.56
CA GLY A 45 1.77 17.45 -10.83
C GLY A 45 2.78 16.30 -10.84
N THR A 46 3.32 15.93 -9.67
CA THR A 46 4.25 14.80 -9.52
C THR A 46 3.50 13.46 -9.51
N LEU A 47 4.08 12.44 -10.17
CA LEU A 47 3.64 11.05 -10.07
C LEU A 47 4.63 10.27 -9.20
N LEU A 48 4.13 9.68 -8.11
CA LEU A 48 4.90 8.81 -7.23
C LEU A 48 4.59 7.35 -7.57
N VAL A 49 5.65 6.58 -7.85
CA VAL A 49 5.58 5.14 -8.10
C VAL A 49 6.43 4.43 -7.05
N LEU A 50 5.79 3.58 -6.25
CA LEU A 50 6.45 2.81 -5.20
C LEU A 50 6.28 1.31 -5.49
N PRO A 51 7.36 0.61 -5.86
CA PRO A 51 7.33 -0.84 -5.98
C PRO A 51 7.31 -1.50 -4.61
N ALA A 52 6.61 -2.62 -4.48
CA ALA A 52 6.78 -3.52 -3.34
C ALA A 52 8.16 -4.19 -3.38
N ALA A 53 8.59 -4.73 -2.24
CA ALA A 53 9.83 -5.49 -2.16
C ALA A 53 9.81 -6.68 -3.12
N ALA A 54 10.99 -6.98 -3.67
CA ALA A 54 11.24 -8.17 -4.46
C ALA A 54 11.48 -9.39 -3.56
N THR A 55 11.19 -10.59 -4.07
CA THR A 55 11.57 -11.83 -3.41
C THR A 55 13.07 -12.07 -3.55
N ILE A 56 13.75 -12.21 -2.41
CA ILE A 56 15.18 -12.53 -2.36
C ILE A 56 15.33 -14.04 -2.21
N TYR A 57 16.28 -14.65 -2.92
CA TYR A 57 16.54 -16.09 -2.89
C TYR A 57 17.83 -16.39 -2.12
N MET A 58 17.79 -17.40 -1.24
CA MET A 58 18.96 -17.87 -0.50
C MET A 58 19.96 -18.56 -1.43
N ALA A 59 19.48 -19.55 -2.18
CA ALA A 59 20.26 -20.34 -3.11
C ALA A 59 19.32 -20.97 -4.14
N GLY A 60 19.60 -20.77 -5.42
CA GLY A 60 18.81 -21.30 -6.52
C GLY A 60 17.32 -20.98 -6.38
N VAL A 61 16.51 -22.01 -6.09
CA VAL A 61 15.05 -21.96 -6.00
C VAL A 61 14.50 -21.74 -4.59
N ILE A 62 15.34 -21.57 -3.57
CA ILE A 62 14.89 -21.44 -2.17
C ILE A 62 14.69 -19.94 -1.84
N PRO A 63 13.45 -19.45 -1.71
CA PRO A 63 13.21 -18.05 -1.34
C PRO A 63 13.46 -17.82 0.15
N TYR A 64 13.98 -16.64 0.50
CA TYR A 64 13.87 -16.13 1.86
C TYR A 64 12.40 -15.81 2.19
N PRO A 65 12.01 -15.81 3.48
CA PRO A 65 10.72 -15.27 3.89
C PRO A 65 10.52 -13.86 3.35
N TYR A 66 9.36 -13.61 2.74
CA TYR A 66 9.07 -12.32 2.15
C TYR A 66 9.05 -11.22 3.22
N ARG A 67 9.81 -10.16 2.97
CA ARG A 67 9.84 -8.97 3.82
C ARG A 67 9.54 -7.76 2.95
N GLN A 68 8.42 -7.11 3.24
CA GLN A 68 7.97 -5.94 2.51
C GLN A 68 8.90 -4.75 2.76
N ASP A 69 8.98 -3.87 1.76
CA ASP A 69 9.66 -2.59 1.89
C ASP A 69 8.94 -1.73 2.96
N PRO A 70 9.66 -1.14 3.93
CA PRO A 70 9.04 -0.42 5.03
C PRO A 70 8.24 0.80 4.57
N ASP A 71 8.70 1.51 3.54
CA ASP A 71 8.01 2.70 3.02
C ASP A 71 6.72 2.31 2.31
N PHE A 72 6.78 1.25 1.49
CA PHE A 72 5.61 0.67 0.85
C PHE A 72 4.57 0.22 1.89
N LEU A 73 5.00 -0.53 2.91
CA LEU A 73 4.13 -1.02 3.98
C LEU A 73 3.53 0.13 4.79
N TYR A 74 4.30 1.18 5.07
CA TYR A 74 3.86 2.34 5.84
C TYR A 74 2.77 3.15 5.12
N LEU A 75 2.86 3.27 3.80
CA LEU A 75 1.94 4.08 2.97
C LEU A 75 0.69 3.32 2.50
N THR A 76 0.80 2.00 2.34
CA THR A 76 -0.28 1.19 1.76
C THR A 76 -0.89 0.19 2.74
N GLY A 77 -0.11 -0.30 3.71
CA GLY A 77 -0.52 -1.39 4.61
C GLY A 77 -0.59 -2.76 3.93
N LEU A 78 -0.06 -2.90 2.71
CA LEU A 78 -0.13 -4.13 1.94
C LEU A 78 1.16 -4.96 2.11
N ASN A 79 1.01 -6.23 2.50
CA ASN A 79 2.14 -7.15 2.67
C ASN A 79 2.26 -8.16 1.51
N GLN A 80 1.95 -7.72 0.30
CA GLN A 80 1.95 -8.54 -0.92
C GLN A 80 2.77 -7.86 -2.03
N HIS A 81 3.16 -8.62 -3.04
CA HIS A 81 3.78 -8.07 -4.24
C HIS A 81 2.78 -7.17 -4.97
N ALA A 82 3.11 -5.89 -5.10
CA ALA A 82 2.26 -4.89 -5.73
C ALA A 82 3.09 -3.68 -6.15
N VAL A 83 2.46 -2.74 -6.85
CA VAL A 83 3.01 -1.43 -7.15
C VAL A 83 1.97 -0.39 -6.76
N ALA A 84 2.37 0.60 -5.97
CA ALA A 84 1.52 1.71 -5.59
C ALA A 84 1.83 2.90 -6.49
N VAL A 85 0.80 3.41 -7.15
CA VAL A 85 0.88 4.60 -8.00
C VAL A 85 0.01 5.68 -7.38
N MET A 86 0.60 6.84 -7.13
CA MET A 86 -0.07 7.99 -6.51
C MET A 86 0.21 9.24 -7.34
N GLN A 87 -0.85 9.91 -7.76
CA GLN A 87 -0.76 11.20 -8.43
C GLN A 87 -0.91 12.32 -7.40
N CYS A 88 0.06 13.22 -7.34
CA CYS A 88 -0.09 14.46 -6.61
C CYS A 88 -0.96 15.39 -7.45
N PRO A 89 -2.10 15.88 -6.92
CA PRO A 89 -2.95 16.79 -7.68
C PRO A 89 -2.13 18.04 -8.05
N GLY A 90 -1.93 18.24 -9.35
CA GLY A 90 -1.34 19.47 -9.89
C GLY A 90 -2.38 20.60 -9.92
N PRO A 91 -1.97 21.86 -10.18
CA PRO A 91 -2.93 22.90 -10.51
C PRO A 91 -3.81 22.39 -11.66
N ALA A 92 -5.13 22.46 -11.48
CA ALA A 92 -6.09 22.06 -12.48
C ALA A 92 -5.72 22.75 -13.80
N SER A 93 -5.25 21.99 -14.79
CA SER A 93 -5.03 22.55 -16.11
C SER A 93 -6.42 22.82 -16.71
N PRO A 94 -6.72 24.04 -17.17
CA PRO A 94 -8.07 24.43 -17.62
C PRO A 94 -8.50 23.78 -18.95
N HIS A 95 -7.85 22.69 -19.38
CA HIS A 95 -8.19 21.99 -20.60
C HIS A 95 -8.68 20.56 -20.29
N THR A 96 -9.97 20.42 -20.03
CA THR A 96 -10.69 19.18 -20.38
C THR A 96 -12.13 19.58 -20.71
N PRO A 97 -12.68 19.16 -21.86
CA PRO A 97 -13.98 19.60 -22.39
C PRO A 97 -15.18 19.17 -21.56
#